data_AF-A0A6I3KEQ1-F1
#
_entry.id   AF-A0A6I3KEQ1-F1
#
_cell.length_a   1.000
_cell.length_b   1.000
_cell.length_c   1.000
_cell.angle_alpha   90.00
_cell.angle_beta   90.00
_cell.angle_gamma   90.00
#
_symmetry.space_group_name_H-M   'P 1'
#
loop_
_entity.id
_entity.type
_entity.pdbx_description
1 polymer ?
#
loop_
_entity_poly.entity_id
_entity_poly.type
_entity_poly.pdbx_seq_one_letter_code
_entity_poly.pdbx_strand_id
1 'polypeptide(L)'
;MYIGYFDEFGHSGAYVSRTDPNYKTHPVFGSGGFIIPADNIRHLSGAFRRIKERGLKAEIDAKVIAKGRLVERWEKKGAALLTTQNVKKYREVRSIYRSYFPP
;
A
#
# COMPACT_ATOMS: atom_id res chain seq x y z
N MET A 1 0.08 -16.55 20.68
CA MET A 1 -0.92 -16.29 19.62
C MET A 1 -0.21 -15.63 18.44
N TYR A 2 -0.55 -16.00 17.21
CA TYR A 2 -0.01 -15.40 15.99
C TYR A 2 -1.13 -14.73 15.20
N ILE A 3 -0.80 -13.67 14.46
CA ILE A 3 -1.73 -13.01 13.54
C ILE A 3 -1.17 -13.09 12.12
N GLY A 4 -1.99 -13.56 11.19
CA GLY A 4 -1.72 -13.55 9.76
C GLY A 4 -2.35 -12.35 9.07
N TYR A 5 -1.57 -11.66 8.25
CA TYR A 5 -2.04 -10.64 7.32
C TYR A 5 -1.94 -11.23 5.92
N PHE A 6 -3.07 -11.60 5.34
CA PHE A 6 -3.14 -12.18 4.00
C PHE A 6 -3.98 -11.28 3.09
N ASP A 7 -3.50 -11.13 1.86
CA ASP A 7 -4.21 -10.46 0.78
C ASP A 7 -4.21 -11.36 -0.45
N GLU A 8 -5.25 -11.23 -1.27
CA GLU A 8 -5.37 -11.95 -2.52
C GLU A 8 -4.76 -11.13 -3.64
N PHE A 9 -3.98 -11.78 -4.50
CA PHE A 9 -3.42 -11.15 -5.68
C PHE A 9 -3.76 -11.94 -6.93
N GLY A 10 -4.10 -11.22 -7.99
CA GLY A 10 -4.56 -11.79 -9.26
C GLY A 10 -5.92 -11.25 -9.68
N HIS A 11 -6.45 -11.79 -10.77
CA HIS A 11 -7.79 -11.50 -11.26
C HIS A 11 -8.70 -12.70 -11.03
N SER A 12 -9.92 -12.46 -10.56
CA SER A 12 -10.98 -13.46 -10.50
C SER A 12 -11.54 -13.72 -11.90
N GLY A 13 -10.86 -14.57 -12.69
CA GLY A 13 -11.30 -14.95 -14.02
C GLY A 13 -10.27 -15.80 -14.76
N ALA A 14 -10.72 -16.51 -15.80
CA ALA A 14 -9.84 -17.30 -16.63
C ALA A 14 -8.77 -16.42 -17.30
N TYR A 15 -7.56 -16.95 -17.43
CA TYR A 15 -6.52 -16.38 -18.25
C TYR A 15 -6.32 -17.28 -19.47
N VAL A 16 -6.42 -16.71 -20.67
CA VAL A 16 -6.18 -17.43 -21.93
C VAL A 16 -4.85 -16.97 -22.53
N SER A 17 -4.73 -15.67 -22.82
CA SER A 17 -3.49 -15.08 -23.34
C SER A 17 -3.50 -13.56 -23.14
N ARG A 18 -2.33 -12.90 -23.21
CA ARG A 18 -2.25 -11.42 -23.11
C ARG A 18 -2.96 -10.66 -24.23
N THR A 19 -3.28 -11.33 -25.34
CA THR A 19 -3.94 -10.71 -26.51
C THR A 19 -5.41 -11.06 -26.62
N ASP A 20 -5.93 -11.96 -25.78
CA ASP A 20 -7.33 -12.34 -25.79
C ASP A 20 -8.25 -11.13 -25.53
N PRO A 21 -9.36 -10.96 -26.27
CA PRO A 21 -10.24 -9.81 -26.07
C PRO A 21 -10.84 -9.75 -24.66
N ASN A 22 -11.12 -10.89 -24.04
CA ASN A 22 -11.89 -11.01 -22.79
C ASN A 22 -11.07 -11.54 -21.61
N TYR A 23 -10.03 -12.35 -21.85
CA TYR A 23 -9.31 -13.12 -20.82
C TYR A 23 -7.79 -12.85 -20.83
N LYS A 24 -7.42 -11.56 -20.73
CA LYS A 24 -6.05 -11.05 -20.90
C LYS A 24 -5.42 -10.37 -19.68
N THR A 25 -5.95 -10.60 -18.49
CA THR A 25 -5.49 -9.94 -17.27
C THR A 25 -4.09 -10.40 -16.85
N HIS A 26 -3.98 -11.49 -16.09
CA HIS A 26 -2.71 -12.03 -15.63
C HIS A 26 -2.86 -13.50 -15.24
N PRO A 27 -1.89 -14.39 -15.55
CA PRO A 27 -1.96 -15.81 -15.17
C PRO A 27 -1.70 -16.06 -13.67
N VAL A 28 -1.26 -15.04 -12.93
CA VAL A 28 -0.91 -15.20 -11.50
C VAL A 28 -2.14 -14.96 -10.65
N PHE A 29 -2.47 -15.97 -9.85
CA PHE A 29 -3.51 -15.96 -8.83
C PHE A 29 -2.95 -16.64 -7.57
N GLY A 30 -3.24 -16.09 -6.39
CA GLY A 30 -2.87 -16.68 -5.11
C GLY A 30 -3.11 -15.74 -3.94
N SER A 31 -2.79 -16.22 -2.73
CA SER A 31 -2.78 -15.42 -1.51
C SER A 31 -1.35 -15.18 -1.05
N GLY A 32 -1.08 -13.94 -0.61
CA GLY A 32 0.22 -13.49 -0.16
C GLY A 32 0.09 -12.80 1.17
N GLY A 33 1.11 -12.92 2.01
CA GLY A 33 1.01 -12.36 3.35
C GLY A 33 2.19 -12.68 4.23
N PHE A 34 2.04 -12.33 5.49
CA PHE A 34 3.02 -12.61 6.53
C PHE A 34 2.32 -12.91 7.86
N ILE A 35 3.02 -13.64 8.72
CA ILE A 35 2.56 -14.00 10.06
C ILE A 35 3.49 -13.34 11.07
N ILE A 36 2.94 -12.71 12.11
CA ILE A 36 3.71 -12.14 13.21
C ILE A 36 3.18 -12.62 14.57
N PRO A 37 4.03 -12.68 15.61
CA PRO A 37 3.57 -12.81 16.99
C PRO A 37 2.60 -11.69 17.35
N ALA A 38 1.54 -12.01 18.11
CA ALA A 38 0.53 -11.02 18.49
C ALA A 38 1.11 -9.84 19.29
N ASP A 39 2.16 -10.07 20.08
CA ASP A 39 2.81 -9.03 20.87
C ASP A 39 3.44 -7.94 19.99
N ASN A 40 3.75 -8.26 18.73
CA ASN A 40 4.35 -7.33 17.77
C ASN A 40 3.34 -6.46 17.02
N ILE A 41 2.03 -6.68 17.17
CA ILE A 41 0.99 -5.94 16.43
C ILE A 41 1.10 -4.44 16.68
N ARG A 42 1.22 -4.03 17.96
CA ARG A 42 1.29 -2.59 18.30
C ARG A 42 2.52 -1.92 17.70
N HIS A 43 3.65 -2.63 17.65
CA HIS A 43 4.87 -2.14 17.03
C HIS A 43 4.69 -1.97 15.52
N LEU A 44 4.12 -2.97 14.85
CA LEU A 44 3.83 -2.91 13.40
C LEU A 44 2.87 -1.76 13.08
N SER A 45 1.75 -1.66 13.79
CA SER A 45 0.76 -0.59 13.58
C SER A 45 1.37 0.80 13.81
N GLY A 46 2.19 0.96 14.84
CA GLY A 46 2.89 2.21 15.13
C GLY A 46 3.92 2.59 14.05
N ALA A 47 4.67 1.61 13.55
CA ALA A 47 5.61 1.83 12.45
C ALA A 47 4.88 2.26 11.16
N PHE A 48 3.81 1.54 10.78
CA PHE A 48 3.04 1.86 9.59
C PHE A 48 2.37 3.24 9.68
N ARG A 49 1.78 3.57 10.85
CA ARG A 49 1.22 4.89 11.12
C ARG A 49 2.27 5.99 10.95
N ARG A 50 3.46 5.82 11.54
CA ARG A 50 4.57 6.79 11.44
C ARG A 50 5.01 6.99 9.98
N ILE A 51 5.15 5.91 9.21
CA ILE A 51 5.53 5.97 7.79
C ILE A 51 4.48 6.76 7.00
N LYS A 52 3.20 6.45 7.20
CA LYS A 52 2.08 7.12 6.52
C LYS A 52 2.02 8.61 6.85
N GLU A 53 2.01 8.96 8.14
CA GLU A 53 1.88 10.35 8.59
C GLU A 53 3.07 11.21 8.17
N ARG A 54 4.30 10.69 8.25
CA ARG A 54 5.49 11.42 7.80
C ARG A 54 5.57 11.52 6.28
N GLY A 55 5.33 10.40 5.60
CA GLY A 55 5.47 10.28 4.16
C GLY A 55 4.37 10.99 3.36
N LEU A 56 3.22 11.26 3.98
CA LEU A 56 2.08 11.90 3.33
C LEU A 56 1.66 13.19 4.03
N LYS A 57 2.52 13.75 4.89
CA LYS A 57 2.21 14.93 5.70
C LYS A 57 1.60 16.07 4.90
N ALA A 58 2.24 16.48 3.80
CA ALA A 58 1.75 17.58 2.97
C ALA A 58 0.33 17.33 2.42
N GLU A 59 0.03 16.10 2.03
CA GLU A 59 -1.30 15.73 1.53
C GLU A 59 -2.34 15.64 2.65
N ILE A 60 -1.95 15.10 3.81
CA ILE A 60 -2.81 15.02 5.00
C ILE A 60 -3.17 16.43 5.48
N ASP A 61 -2.17 17.31 5.59
CA ASP A 61 -2.37 18.70 6.02
C ASP A 61 -3.33 19.42 5.06
N ALA A 62 -3.10 19.31 3.74
CA ALA A 62 -3.88 20.01 2.73
C ALA A 62 -5.30 19.44 2.48
N LYS A 63 -5.48 18.12 2.58
CA LYS A 63 -6.75 17.46 2.19
C LYS A 63 -7.58 16.96 3.37
N VAL A 64 -6.97 16.78 4.53
CA VAL A 64 -7.63 16.19 5.71
C VAL A 64 -7.75 17.25 6.81
N ILE A 65 -6.61 17.76 7.30
CA ILE A 65 -6.60 18.72 8.42
C ILE A 65 -7.23 20.04 8.02
N ALA A 66 -6.85 20.61 6.88
CA ALA A 66 -7.45 21.85 6.37
C ALA A 66 -8.96 21.75 6.12
N LYS A 67 -9.51 20.54 6.01
CA LYS A 67 -10.95 20.27 5.86
C LYS A 67 -11.63 19.87 7.16
N GLY A 68 -10.96 19.97 8.31
CA GLY A 68 -11.48 19.58 9.62
C GLY A 68 -11.79 18.08 9.75
N ARG A 69 -11.15 17.22 8.95
CA ARG A 69 -11.39 15.77 8.95
C ARG A 69 -10.42 15.06 9.87
N LEU A 70 -10.86 13.92 10.42
CA LEU A 70 -10.03 13.05 11.24
C LEU A 70 -9.04 12.26 10.38
N VAL A 71 -7.77 12.27 10.76
CA VAL A 71 -6.69 11.56 10.04
C VAL A 71 -6.86 10.04 10.12
N GLU A 72 -7.42 9.50 11.21
CA GLU A 72 -7.63 8.05 11.34
C GLU A 72 -8.60 7.49 10.29
N ARG A 73 -9.53 8.32 9.79
CA ARG A 73 -10.51 7.92 8.77
C ARG A 73 -10.02 8.10 7.34
N TRP A 74 -8.84 8.70 7.16
CA TRP A 74 -8.29 8.93 5.84
C TRP A 74 -7.51 7.71 5.36
N GLU A 75 -7.91 7.16 4.22
CA GLU A 75 -7.22 6.06 3.56
C GLU A 75 -6.76 6.47 2.16
N LYS A 76 -5.61 5.94 1.75
CA LYS A 76 -5.09 6.10 0.39
C LYS A 76 -4.59 4.77 -0.12
N LYS A 77 -5.09 4.34 -1.28
CA LYS A 77 -4.70 3.09 -1.92
C LYS A 77 -3.21 3.12 -2.28
N GLY A 78 -2.45 2.14 -1.80
CA GLY A 78 -1.01 2.01 -2.05
C GLY A 78 -0.66 1.98 -3.54
N ALA A 79 -1.45 1.26 -4.34
CA ALA A 79 -1.28 1.18 -5.79
C ALA A 79 -1.44 2.53 -6.52
N ALA A 80 -2.22 3.46 -5.95
CA ALA A 80 -2.34 4.82 -6.48
C ALA A 80 -1.21 5.75 -5.99
N LEU A 81 -0.55 5.39 -4.88
CA LEU A 81 0.53 6.16 -4.28
C LEU A 81 1.90 5.77 -4.85
N LEU A 82 2.24 4.47 -4.81
CA LEU A 82 3.55 3.91 -5.14
C LEU A 82 3.69 3.60 -6.64
N THR A 83 3.31 4.55 -7.49
CA THR A 83 3.53 4.43 -8.93
C THR A 83 4.92 4.97 -9.30
N THR A 84 5.51 4.45 -10.38
CA THR A 84 6.80 4.94 -10.90
C THR A 84 6.77 6.44 -11.14
N GLN A 85 5.64 6.98 -11.61
CA GLN A 85 5.46 8.41 -11.83
C GLN A 85 5.48 9.20 -10.51
N ASN A 86 4.77 8.74 -9.48
CA ASN A 86 4.71 9.42 -8.20
C ASN A 86 6.06 9.37 -7.45
N VAL A 87 6.79 8.25 -7.52
CA VAL A 87 8.16 8.14 -6.98
C VAL A 87 9.10 9.14 -7.66
N LYS A 88 8.94 9.38 -8.96
CA LYS A 88 9.70 10.39 -9.70
C LYS A 88 9.24 11.82 -9.39
N LYS A 89 7.94 12.06 -9.19
CA LYS A 89 7.39 13.40 -9.02
C LYS A 89 7.51 13.94 -7.58
N TYR A 90 7.22 13.11 -6.59
CA TYR A 90 7.08 13.54 -5.19
C TYR A 90 8.28 13.07 -4.35
N ARG A 91 8.97 14.01 -3.69
CA ARG A 91 10.16 13.73 -2.89
C ARG A 91 9.84 12.82 -1.71
N GLU A 92 8.68 13.01 -1.09
CA GLU A 92 8.21 12.27 0.07
C GLU A 92 7.96 10.80 -0.28
N VAL A 93 7.26 10.54 -1.40
CA VAL A 93 7.03 9.18 -1.90
C VAL A 93 8.36 8.49 -2.22
N ARG A 94 9.30 9.22 -2.84
CA ARG A 94 10.65 8.72 -3.11
C ARG A 94 11.43 8.39 -1.83
N SER A 95 11.30 9.23 -0.80
CA SER A 95 11.96 9.03 0.49
C SER A 95 11.42 7.78 1.20
N ILE A 96 10.10 7.58 1.19
CA ILE A 96 9.48 6.34 1.69
C ILE A 96 10.08 5.14 0.94
N TYR A 97 10.06 5.16 -0.39
CA TYR A 97 10.58 4.06 -1.19
C TYR A 97 12.03 3.72 -0.84
N ARG A 98 12.93 4.71 -0.81
CA ARG A 98 14.36 4.51 -0.51
C ARG A 98 14.64 4.05 0.92
N SER A 99 13.81 4.44 1.88
CA SER A 99 14.05 4.12 3.31
C SER A 99 13.70 2.68 3.65
N TYR A 100 12.81 2.04 2.88
CA TYR A 100 12.27 0.71 3.18
C TYR A 100 12.51 -0.31 2.06
N PHE A 101 12.92 0.12 0.86
CA PHE A 101 13.25 -0.72 -0.28
C PHE A 101 14.61 -0.30 -0.87
N PRO A 102 15.74 -0.70 -0.24
CA PRO A 102 17.07 -0.46 -0.80
C PRO A 102 17.24 -1.23 -2.13
N PRO A 103 18.17 -0.78 -3.00
CA PRO A 103 18.48 -1.44 -4.27
C PRO A 103 19.03 -2.87 -4.09
#